data_AF-A0A8S4GP64-F1
#
_entry.id   AF-A0A8S4GP64-F1
#
_cell.length_a   1.000
_cell.length_b   1.000
_cell.length_c   1.000
_cell.angle_alpha   90.00
_cell.angle_beta   90.00
_cell.angle_gamma   90.00
#
_symmetry.space_group_name_H-M   'P 1'
#
loop_
_entity.id
_entity.type
_entity.pdbx_description
1 polymer ?
#
loop_
_entity_poly.entity_id
_entity_poly.type
_entity_poly.pdbx_seq_one_letter_code
_entity_poly.pdbx_strand_id
1 'polypeptide(L)'
;MAQNLNQVPDLLTVRVTAGPCEGEEITKQGRRLRVGRTSPSEVCIRDGSVSEKHAVFEWNGAAWVLRDVGSSNGTLFNGAPLAEGCEVEVRSGDRVVFGGDSQVIVEVRKLVTEEITVEDYYRAEAERLISLVRSEGEAAERELVLAKQSAQHAILEALS
;
A
#
# COMPACT_ATOMS: atom_id res chain seq x y z
N MET A 1 -9.43 -23.70 -11.36
CA MET A 1 -9.56 -22.23 -11.26
C MET A 1 -8.20 -21.68 -10.89
N ALA A 2 -7.48 -21.08 -11.84
CA ALA A 2 -6.17 -20.51 -11.56
C ALA A 2 -6.38 -19.20 -10.77
N GLN A 3 -5.89 -19.16 -9.52
CA GLN A 3 -5.83 -17.91 -8.76
C GLN A 3 -4.92 -16.95 -9.51
N ASN A 4 -5.41 -15.75 -9.81
CA ASN A 4 -4.67 -14.75 -10.55
C ASN A 4 -3.54 -14.20 -9.66
N LEU A 5 -2.36 -14.85 -9.73
CA LEU A 5 -1.18 -14.50 -8.94
C LEU A 5 -0.64 -13.10 -9.25
N ASN A 6 -1.15 -12.38 -10.25
CA ASN A 6 -0.76 -11.01 -10.57
C ASN A 6 -1.44 -9.94 -9.71
N GLN A 7 -2.44 -10.26 -8.88
CA GLN A 7 -3.00 -9.26 -7.97
C GLN A 7 -2.03 -8.95 -6.83
N VAL A 8 -1.68 -7.66 -6.72
CA VAL A 8 -0.93 -7.12 -5.58
C VAL A 8 -1.85 -7.22 -4.36
N PRO A 9 -1.42 -7.88 -3.26
CA PRO A 9 -2.23 -7.96 -2.05
C PRO A 9 -2.49 -6.58 -1.47
N ASP A 10 -3.71 -6.38 -0.96
CA ASP A 10 -4.04 -5.19 -0.18
C ASP A 10 -3.13 -5.08 1.05
N LEU A 11 -2.95 -3.86 1.55
CA LEU A 11 -2.20 -3.63 2.78
C LEU A 11 -3.05 -4.07 3.98
N LEU A 12 -2.51 -4.96 4.81
CA LEU A 12 -3.14 -5.37 6.07
C LEU A 12 -2.40 -4.74 7.25
N THR A 13 -3.13 -4.03 8.09
CA THR A 13 -2.68 -3.53 9.39
C THR A 13 -3.42 -4.28 10.49
N VAL A 14 -2.66 -4.80 11.46
CA VAL A 14 -3.17 -5.47 12.66
C VAL A 14 -2.73 -4.66 13.86
N ARG A 15 -3.69 -4.10 14.60
CA ARG A 15 -3.45 -3.31 15.81
C ARG A 15 -3.94 -4.06 17.03
N VAL A 16 -3.10 -4.22 18.04
CA VAL A 16 -3.46 -4.84 19.32
C VAL A 16 -4.20 -3.82 20.18
N THR A 17 -5.42 -4.15 20.57
CA THR A 17 -6.35 -3.27 21.32
C THR A 17 -6.64 -3.74 22.74
N ALA A 18 -6.24 -4.97 23.10
CA ALA A 18 -6.28 -5.47 24.46
C ALA A 18 -5.26 -6.61 24.64
N GLY A 19 -4.86 -6.86 25.89
CA GLY A 19 -3.91 -7.89 26.26
C GLY A 19 -2.48 -7.36 26.46
N PRO A 20 -1.50 -8.24 26.71
CA PRO A 20 -0.14 -7.85 27.13
C PRO A 20 0.65 -7.01 26.10
N CYS A 21 0.23 -7.04 24.84
CA CYS A 21 0.86 -6.32 23.73
C CYS A 21 0.01 -5.13 23.25
N GLU A 22 -0.93 -4.63 24.06
CA GLU A 22 -1.78 -3.50 23.69
C GLU A 22 -0.96 -2.30 23.18
N GLY A 23 -1.41 -1.69 22.08
CA GLY A 23 -0.74 -0.59 21.41
C GLY A 23 0.29 -1.00 20.36
N GLU A 24 0.70 -2.28 20.30
CA GLU A 24 1.52 -2.78 19.19
C GLU A 24 0.70 -2.78 17.88
N GLU A 25 1.36 -2.42 16.78
CA GLU A 25 0.77 -2.40 15.43
C GLU A 25 1.75 -2.97 14.42
N ILE A 26 1.24 -3.83 13.54
CA ILE A 26 2.00 -4.43 12.46
C ILE A 26 1.26 -4.17 11.15
N THR A 27 1.96 -3.55 10.20
CA THR A 27 1.46 -3.33 8.84
C THR A 27 2.26 -4.18 7.87
N LYS A 28 1.57 -4.92 6.99
CA LYS A 28 2.19 -5.80 6.01
C LYS A 28 1.54 -5.69 4.64
N GLN A 29 2.38 -5.42 3.64
CA GLN A 29 2.10 -5.65 2.24
C GLN A 29 2.74 -6.99 1.87
N GLY A 30 1.93 -8.03 1.68
CA GLY A 30 2.44 -9.38 1.43
C GLY A 30 1.29 -10.37 1.34
N ARG A 31 1.60 -11.65 1.25
CA ARG A 31 0.58 -12.70 1.08
C ARG A 31 0.24 -13.48 2.34
N ARG A 32 1.04 -13.30 3.40
CA ARG A 32 0.89 -14.08 4.63
C ARG A 32 1.45 -13.32 5.83
N LEU A 33 0.74 -13.34 6.94
CA LEU A 33 1.13 -12.77 8.23
C LEU A 33 0.77 -13.78 9.33
N ARG A 34 1.79 -14.29 10.04
CA ARG A 34 1.59 -15.27 11.12
C ARG A 34 1.35 -14.58 12.45
N VAL A 35 0.40 -15.13 13.21
CA VAL A 35 0.07 -14.74 14.57
C VAL A 35 0.45 -15.86 15.53
N GLY A 36 1.12 -15.50 16.62
CA GLY A 36 1.47 -16.46 17.66
C GLY A 36 2.24 -15.82 18.80
N ARG A 37 2.54 -16.63 19.82
CA ARG A 37 3.17 -16.15 21.06
C ARG A 37 4.67 -15.87 20.95
N THR A 38 5.34 -16.48 19.99
CA THR A 38 6.81 -16.46 19.88
C THR A 38 7.28 -15.67 18.67
N SER A 39 8.54 -15.23 18.70
CA SER A 39 9.19 -14.40 17.68
C SER A 39 9.22 -14.90 16.22
N PRO A 40 9.04 -16.20 15.86
CA PRO A 40 8.84 -16.56 14.46
C PRO A 40 7.52 -16.04 13.86
N SER A 41 6.59 -15.58 14.69
CA SER A 41 5.35 -14.92 14.28
C SER A 41 5.58 -13.42 14.08
N GLU A 42 5.08 -12.90 12.97
CA GLU A 42 5.20 -11.47 12.66
C GLU A 42 4.30 -10.63 13.58
N VAL A 43 3.12 -11.14 13.93
CA VAL A 43 2.28 -10.60 15.01
C VAL A 43 2.57 -11.43 16.26
N CYS A 44 3.49 -10.94 17.08
CA CYS A 44 3.95 -11.62 18.30
C CYS A 44 3.16 -11.16 19.51
N ILE A 45 2.15 -11.94 19.92
CA ILE A 45 1.30 -11.63 21.07
C ILE A 45 1.82 -12.38 22.29
N ARG A 46 2.55 -11.69 23.17
CA ARG A 46 3.24 -12.29 24.35
C ARG A 46 2.28 -12.60 25.50
N ASP A 47 1.27 -13.40 25.19
CA ASP A 47 0.24 -13.86 26.12
C ASP A 47 0.33 -15.38 26.28
N GLY A 48 0.29 -15.86 27.52
CA GLY A 48 0.30 -17.29 27.85
C GLY A 48 -0.87 -18.07 27.23
N SER A 49 -2.00 -17.40 26.99
CA SER A 49 -3.20 -17.98 26.37
C SER A 49 -3.08 -18.18 24.85
N VAL A 50 -2.08 -17.55 24.21
CA VAL A 50 -1.84 -17.63 22.77
C VAL A 50 -0.85 -18.77 22.48
N SER A 51 -1.20 -19.67 21.55
CA SER A 51 -0.28 -20.69 21.05
C SER A 51 0.92 -20.12 20.28
N GLU A 52 2.04 -20.83 20.22
CA GLU A 52 3.24 -20.39 19.49
C GLU A 52 2.99 -20.18 17.99
N LYS A 53 2.13 -21.03 17.42
CA LYS A 53 1.53 -20.90 16.09
C LYS A 53 0.02 -20.90 16.31
N HIS A 54 -0.60 -19.73 16.24
CA HIS A 54 -2.00 -19.59 16.65
C HIS A 54 -2.91 -19.45 15.44
N ALA A 55 -2.63 -18.45 14.60
CA ALA A 55 -3.44 -18.13 13.45
C ALA A 55 -2.59 -17.57 12.33
N VAL A 56 -3.17 -17.48 11.14
CA VAL A 56 -2.54 -16.91 9.95
C VAL A 56 -3.56 -16.04 9.24
N PHE A 57 -3.14 -14.81 8.93
CA PHE A 57 -3.77 -14.03 7.87
C PHE A 57 -3.08 -14.41 6.56
N GLU A 58 -3.87 -14.72 5.53
CA GLU A 58 -3.38 -15.12 4.21
C GLU A 58 -4.16 -14.40 3.11
N TRP A 59 -3.47 -13.98 2.06
CA TRP A 59 -4.11 -13.42 0.87
C TRP A 59 -4.53 -14.57 -0.05
N ASN A 60 -5.83 -14.77 -0.24
CA ASN A 60 -6.35 -15.87 -1.06
C ASN A 60 -6.35 -15.58 -2.58
N GLY A 61 -5.77 -14.44 -2.98
CA GLY A 61 -5.79 -13.95 -4.35
C GLY A 61 -6.83 -12.87 -4.61
N ALA A 62 -7.78 -12.65 -3.70
CA ALA A 62 -8.80 -11.60 -3.83
C ALA A 62 -9.02 -10.79 -2.54
N ALA A 63 -8.84 -11.41 -1.38
CA ALA A 63 -9.00 -10.78 -0.08
C ALA A 63 -8.04 -11.39 0.96
N TRP A 64 -7.84 -10.68 2.07
CA TRP A 64 -7.26 -11.24 3.26
C TRP A 64 -8.27 -12.17 3.94
N VAL A 65 -7.80 -13.37 4.27
CA VAL A 65 -8.55 -14.35 5.06
C VAL A 65 -7.80 -14.65 6.35
N LEU A 66 -8.53 -14.94 7.41
CA LEU A 66 -8.00 -15.41 8.69
C LEU A 66 -8.33 -16.89 8.87
N ARG A 67 -7.35 -17.65 9.37
CA ARG A 67 -7.51 -19.05 9.75
C ARG A 67 -6.80 -19.34 11.06
N ASP A 68 -7.47 -20.08 11.95
CA ASP A 68 -6.84 -20.70 13.12
C ASP A 68 -6.06 -21.96 12.69
N VAL A 69 -4.81 -22.11 13.14
CA VAL A 69 -3.92 -23.21 12.71
C VAL A 69 -3.77 -24.32 13.75
N GLY A 70 -4.79 -24.52 14.59
CA GLY A 70 -4.81 -25.53 15.64
C GLY A 70 -4.36 -24.96 16.99
N SER A 71 -4.82 -23.76 17.30
CA SER A 71 -4.54 -23.12 18.58
C SER A 71 -5.24 -23.84 19.75
N SER A 72 -4.67 -23.75 20.95
CA SER A 72 -5.18 -24.48 22.12
C SER A 72 -6.44 -23.87 22.71
N ASN A 73 -6.59 -22.55 22.62
CA ASN A 73 -7.69 -21.79 23.21
C ASN A 73 -8.66 -21.22 22.15
N GLY A 74 -8.35 -21.43 20.86
CA GLY A 74 -9.17 -20.96 19.75
C GLY A 74 -8.98 -19.48 19.43
N THR A 75 -9.61 -19.09 18.31
CA THR A 75 -9.68 -17.72 17.82
C THR A 75 -11.15 -17.30 17.74
N LEU A 76 -11.49 -16.12 18.26
CA LEU A 76 -12.80 -15.50 18.07
C LEU A 76 -12.73 -14.43 16.98
N PHE A 77 -13.64 -14.48 16.02
CA PHE A 77 -13.80 -13.47 14.98
C PHE A 77 -15.14 -12.76 15.17
N ASN A 78 -15.09 -11.45 15.40
CA ASN A 78 -16.26 -10.61 15.69
C ASN A 78 -17.18 -11.18 16.79
N GLY A 79 -16.57 -11.80 17.81
CA GLY A 79 -17.26 -12.38 18.97
C GLY A 79 -17.76 -13.81 18.78
N ALA A 80 -17.59 -14.41 17.58
CA ALA A 80 -17.95 -15.80 17.32
C ALA A 80 -16.69 -16.68 17.18
N PRO A 81 -16.68 -17.93 17.69
CA PRO A 81 -15.54 -18.82 17.53
C PRO A 81 -15.34 -19.21 16.06
N LEU A 82 -14.09 -19.18 15.60
CA LEU A 82 -13.72 -19.74 14.31
C LEU A 82 -13.72 -21.26 14.41
N ALA A 83 -14.48 -21.90 13.52
CA ALA A 83 -14.47 -23.35 13.39
C ALA A 83 -13.10 -23.83 12.88
N GLU A 84 -12.64 -24.95 13.42
CA GLU A 84 -11.36 -25.54 13.04
C GLU A 84 -11.32 -25.83 11.53
N GLY A 85 -10.24 -25.41 10.87
CA GLY A 85 -10.06 -25.57 9.42
C GLY A 85 -10.87 -24.62 8.54
N CYS A 86 -11.75 -23.79 9.10
CA CYS A 86 -12.45 -22.75 8.36
C CYS A 86 -11.59 -21.49 8.20
N GLU A 87 -11.74 -20.83 7.05
CA GLU A 87 -11.19 -19.50 6.80
C GLU A 87 -12.33 -18.49 6.70
N VAL A 88 -12.09 -17.28 7.19
CA VAL A 88 -13.04 -16.16 7.10
C VAL A 88 -12.40 -14.98 6.40
N GLU A 89 -13.16 -14.29 5.54
CA GLU A 89 -12.72 -13.03 4.95
C GLU A 89 -12.60 -11.94 6.02
N VAL A 90 -11.54 -11.15 5.95
CA VAL A 90 -11.21 -10.09 6.88
C VAL A 90 -11.41 -8.73 6.21
N ARG A 91 -12.11 -7.83 6.89
CA ARG A 91 -12.42 -6.47 6.44
C ARG A 91 -11.97 -5.44 7.47
N SER A 92 -11.77 -4.22 7.01
CA SER A 92 -11.43 -3.10 7.89
C SER A 92 -12.47 -2.91 9.00
N GLY A 93 -11.99 -2.86 10.24
CA GLY A 93 -12.79 -2.72 11.44
C GLY A 93 -13.15 -4.05 12.11
N ASP A 94 -12.84 -5.21 11.50
CA ASP A 94 -13.09 -6.50 12.13
C ASP A 94 -12.22 -6.67 13.39
N ARG A 95 -12.82 -7.32 14.39
CA ARG A 95 -12.19 -7.64 15.67
C ARG A 95 -11.86 -9.11 15.75
N VAL A 96 -10.65 -9.41 16.20
CA VAL A 96 -10.18 -10.79 16.39
C VAL A 96 -9.62 -10.94 17.80
N VAL A 97 -10.02 -11.99 18.51
CA VAL A 97 -9.44 -12.35 19.81
C VAL A 97 -8.68 -13.65 19.65
N PHE A 98 -7.43 -13.66 20.08
CA PHE A 98 -6.59 -14.85 20.08
C PHE A 98 -6.46 -15.37 21.51
N GLY A 99 -6.76 -16.64 21.73
CA GLY A 99 -6.68 -17.25 23.04
C GLY A 99 -7.73 -16.72 24.00
N GLY A 100 -7.29 -16.13 25.11
CA GLY A 100 -8.17 -15.65 26.18
C GLY A 100 -8.76 -14.26 25.88
N ASP A 101 -7.92 -13.24 25.97
CA ASP A 101 -8.33 -11.82 25.98
C ASP A 101 -7.47 -10.91 25.08
N SER A 102 -6.53 -11.47 24.33
CA SER A 102 -5.69 -10.72 23.41
C SER A 102 -6.47 -10.32 22.15
N GLN A 103 -6.96 -9.08 22.13
CA GLN A 103 -7.81 -8.56 21.05
C GLN A 103 -7.01 -7.69 20.07
N VAL A 104 -7.27 -7.87 18.79
CA VAL A 104 -6.79 -7.00 17.71
C VAL A 104 -7.95 -6.42 16.89
N ILE A 105 -7.73 -5.25 16.30
CA ILE A 105 -8.53 -4.70 15.20
C ILE A 105 -7.69 -4.74 13.93
N VAL A 106 -8.33 -5.10 12.83
CA VAL A 106 -7.70 -5.14 11.51
C VAL A 106 -8.14 -3.97 10.64
N GLU A 107 -7.23 -3.45 9.83
CA GLU A 107 -7.50 -2.47 8.79
C GLU A 107 -6.94 -2.97 7.47
N VAL A 108 -7.79 -3.06 6.45
CA VAL A 108 -7.44 -3.44 5.09
C VAL A 108 -7.50 -2.19 4.21
N ARG A 109 -6.36 -1.81 3.63
CA ARG A 109 -6.30 -0.69 2.68
C ARG A 109 -6.02 -1.22 1.29
N LYS A 110 -6.93 -0.92 0.37
CA LYS A 110 -6.73 -1.23 -1.04
C LYS A 110 -5.53 -0.48 -1.57
N LEU A 111 -4.60 -1.23 -2.14
CA LEU A 111 -3.53 -0.63 -2.91
C LEU A 111 -4.03 -0.47 -4.33
N VAL A 112 -4.46 0.75 -4.64
CA VAL A 112 -4.68 1.15 -6.02
C VAL A 112 -3.29 1.26 -6.64
N THR A 113 -2.84 0.17 -7.27
CA THR A 113 -1.81 0.31 -8.29
C THR A 113 -2.51 0.96 -9.46
N GLU A 114 -2.31 2.27 -9.65
CA GLU A 114 -2.56 2.86 -10.95
C GLU A 114 -1.68 2.08 -11.93
N GLU A 115 -2.27 1.15 -12.68
CA GLU A 115 -1.69 0.74 -13.94
C GLU A 115 -1.70 2.00 -14.79
N ILE A 116 -0.56 2.72 -14.84
CA ILE A 116 -0.37 3.72 -15.89
C ILE A 116 -0.50 2.96 -17.19
N THR A 117 -1.54 3.30 -17.96
CA THR A 117 -1.67 2.76 -19.29
C THR A 117 -0.51 3.27 -20.13
N VAL A 118 -0.10 2.47 -21.12
CA VAL A 118 0.91 2.90 -22.09
C VAL A 118 0.47 4.22 -22.77
N GLU A 119 -0.83 4.39 -22.99
CA GLU A 119 -1.43 5.62 -23.53
C GLU A 119 -1.24 6.83 -22.61
N ASP A 120 -1.44 6.69 -21.31
CA ASP A 120 -1.27 7.79 -20.35
C ASP A 120 0.19 8.20 -20.22
N TYR A 121 1.11 7.24 -20.24
CA TYR A 121 2.55 7.52 -20.28
C TYR A 121 2.95 8.32 -21.52
N TYR A 122 2.54 7.86 -22.71
CA TYR A 122 2.87 8.56 -23.95
C TYR A 122 2.21 9.94 -24.04
N ARG A 123 0.99 10.09 -23.53
CA ARG A 123 0.29 11.39 -23.47
C ARG A 123 1.07 12.38 -22.60
N ALA A 124 1.44 11.98 -21.38
CA ALA A 124 2.18 12.84 -20.45
C ALA A 124 3.56 13.22 -21.01
N GLU A 125 4.28 12.29 -21.62
CA GLU A 125 5.60 12.60 -22.21
C GLU A 125 5.48 13.47 -23.46
N ALA A 126 4.45 13.27 -24.29
CA ALA A 126 4.19 14.14 -25.44
C ALA A 126 3.91 15.59 -24.99
N GLU A 127 3.09 15.79 -23.96
CA GLU A 127 2.80 17.12 -23.41
C GLU A 127 4.06 17.79 -22.85
N ARG A 128 4.90 17.03 -22.17
CA ARG A 128 6.19 17.50 -21.66
C ARG A 128 7.12 17.98 -22.79
N LEU A 129 7.27 17.18 -23.84
CA LEU A 129 8.13 17.49 -24.99
C LEU A 129 7.61 18.70 -25.77
N ILE A 130 6.29 18.80 -25.98
CA ILE A 130 5.64 19.95 -26.64
C ILE A 130 5.89 21.24 -25.85
N SER A 131 5.75 21.17 -24.51
CA SER A 131 6.02 22.31 -23.63
C SER A 131 7.47 22.77 -23.74
N LEU A 132 8.43 21.84 -23.72
CA LEU A 132 9.85 22.14 -23.84
C LEU A 132 10.18 22.85 -25.16
N VAL A 133 9.76 22.27 -26.29
CA VAL A 133 10.03 22.85 -27.63
C VAL A 133 9.42 24.25 -27.76
N ARG A 134 8.22 24.47 -27.21
CA ARG A 134 7.60 25.80 -27.22
C ARG A 134 8.42 26.80 -26.42
N SER A 135 8.90 26.42 -25.23
CA SER A 135 9.69 27.31 -24.39
C SER A 135 11.04 27.71 -25.04
N GLU A 136 11.69 26.78 -25.75
CA GLU A 136 12.93 27.07 -26.49
C GLU A 136 12.67 27.97 -27.70
N GLY A 137 11.57 27.76 -28.42
CA GLY A 137 11.18 28.62 -29.54
C GLY A 137 10.90 30.07 -29.08
N GLU A 138 10.16 30.23 -27.98
CA GLU A 138 9.90 31.55 -27.39
C GLU A 138 11.18 32.25 -26.92
N ALA A 139 12.16 31.50 -26.41
CA ALA A 139 13.45 32.05 -26.00
C ALA A 139 14.26 32.53 -27.22
N ALA A 140 14.36 31.71 -28.26
CA ALA A 140 15.07 32.05 -29.50
C ALA A 140 14.44 33.26 -30.21
N GLU A 141 13.11 33.36 -30.21
CA GLU A 141 12.41 34.51 -30.79
C GLU A 141 12.72 35.82 -30.04
N ARG A 142 12.77 35.78 -28.70
CA ARG A 142 13.16 36.94 -27.88
C ARG A 142 14.58 37.39 -28.19
N GLU A 143 15.53 36.46 -28.32
CA GLU A 143 16.91 36.79 -28.67
C GLU A 143 17.02 37.45 -30.05
N LEU A 144 16.30 36.93 -31.06
CA LEU A 144 16.29 37.51 -32.40
C LEU A 144 15.70 38.93 -32.40
N VAL A 145 14.63 39.16 -31.64
CA VAL A 145 14.02 40.48 -31.50
C VAL A 145 15.01 41.47 -30.87
N LEU A 146 15.70 41.06 -29.80
CA LEU A 146 16.72 41.88 -29.15
C LEU A 146 17.88 42.21 -30.12
N ALA A 147 18.39 41.21 -30.83
CA ALA A 147 19.47 41.39 -31.80
C ALA A 147 19.08 42.38 -32.92
N LYS A 148 17.84 42.31 -33.42
CA LYS A 148 17.31 43.26 -34.41
C LYS A 148 17.26 44.69 -33.87
N GLN A 149 16.79 44.88 -32.64
CA GLN A 149 16.72 46.20 -32.01
C GLN A 149 18.11 46.80 -31.78
N SER A 150 19.07 46.00 -31.29
CA SER A 150 20.46 46.44 -31.12
C SER A 150 21.11 46.85 -32.44
N ALA A 151 20.89 46.08 -33.51
CA ALA A 151 21.41 46.42 -34.84
C ALA A 151 20.80 47.73 -35.38
N GLN A 152 19.48 47.93 -35.20
CA GLN A 152 18.82 49.20 -35.57
C GLN A 152 19.39 50.39 -34.80
N HIS A 153 19.63 50.24 -33.49
CA HIS A 153 20.22 51.29 -32.65
C HIS A 153 21.63 51.66 -33.13
N ALA A 154 22.49 50.66 -33.37
CA ALA A 154 23.86 50.90 -33.83
C ALA A 154 23.92 51.58 -35.21
N ILE A 155 22.99 51.26 -36.11
CA ILE A 155 22.87 51.94 -37.41
C ILE A 155 22.47 53.41 -37.22
N LEU A 156 21.53 53.70 -36.32
CA LEU A 156 21.10 55.06 -36.04
C LEU A 156 22.23 55.90 -35.41
N GLU A 157 23.01 55.33 -34.49
CA GLU A 157 24.20 55.99 -33.91
C GLU A 157 25.31 56.25 -34.94
N ALA A 158 25.53 55.34 -35.89
CA ALA A 158 26.54 55.51 -36.91
C ALA A 158 26.18 56.57 -37.97
N LEU A 159 24.90 56.95 -38.06
CA LEU A 159 24.38 57.94 -39.02
C LEU A 159 24.19 59.34 -38.41
N SER A 160 24.38 59.50 -37.09
CA SER A 160 24.36 60.78 -36.37
C SER A 160 25.75 61.38 -36.22
#